data_AF-A0A1L7VWQ4-F1
#
_entry.id   AF-A0A1L7VWQ4-F1
#
_cell.length_a   1.000
_cell.length_b   1.000
_cell.length_c   1.000
_cell.angle_alpha   90.00
_cell.angle_beta   90.00
_cell.angle_gamma   90.00
#
_symmetry.space_group_name_H-M   'P 1'
#
loop_
_entity.id
_entity.type
_entity.pdbx_description
1 polymer ?
#
loop_
_entity_poly.entity_id
_entity_poly.type
_entity_poly.pdbx_seq_one_letter_code
_entity_poly.pdbx_strand_id
1 'polypeptide(L)' 'MKGGYNVFYRLEYKDGTSAAVRIPSPATKFPDEKVRYEVATMRYVAANTTIPVPKIYHWGTAEENPLGL' A
#
# COMPACT_ATOMS: atom_id res chain seq x y z
N MET A 1 11.41 -7.18 2.21
CA MET A 1 12.32 -6.68 1.15
C MET A 1 12.27 -5.16 1.16
N LYS A 2 13.41 -4.44 1.12
CA LYS A 2 13.42 -2.97 1.01
C LYS A 2 13.55 -2.62 -0.48
N GLY A 3 12.49 -2.04 -1.05
CA GLY A 3 12.50 -1.47 -2.40
C GLY A 3 12.71 0.04 -2.31
N GLY A 4 13.04 0.68 -3.45
CA GLY A 4 13.60 2.04 -3.54
C GLY A 4 13.04 3.13 -2.62
N TYR A 5 11.78 3.07 -2.18
CA TYR A 5 11.20 3.96 -1.16
C TYR A 5 10.08 3.31 -0.36
N ASN A 6 10.03 1.98 -0.25
CA ASN A 6 8.97 1.27 0.48
C ASN A 6 9.53 0.07 1.26
N VAL A 7 9.01 -0.13 2.46
CA VAL A 7 9.12 -1.39 3.19
C VAL A 7 7.92 -2.25 2.85
N PHE A 8 8.19 -3.49 2.45
CA PHE A 8 7.15 -4.46 2.09
C PHE A 8 7.16 -5.65 3.06
N TYR A 9 6.02 -5.90 3.68
CA TYR A 9 5.75 -7.08 4.49
C TYR A 9 4.73 -7.97 3.78
N ARG A 10 5.02 -9.27 3.72
CA ARG A 10 4.05 -10.30 3.35
C ARG A 10 3.51 -10.91 4.62
N LEU A 11 2.22 -10.79 4.84
CA LEU A 11 1.50 -11.45 5.92
C LEU A 11 0.94 -12.76 5.39
N GLU A 12 1.26 -13.87 6.03
CA GLU A 12 0.74 -15.20 5.70
C GLU A 12 -0.20 -15.64 6.81
N TYR A 13 -1.42 -16.01 6.44
CA TYR A 13 -2.46 -16.44 7.37
C TYR A 13 -2.53 -17.96 7.43
N LYS A 14 -3.07 -18.49 8.54
CA LYS A 14 -3.17 -19.94 8.78
C LYS A 14 -4.04 -20.68 7.76
N ASP A 15 -4.95 -19.97 7.10
CA ASP A 15 -5.81 -20.49 6.03
C ASP A 15 -5.08 -20.59 4.67
N GLY A 16 -3.79 -20.25 4.62
CA GLY A 16 -2.98 -20.26 3.41
C GLY A 16 -3.13 -19.00 2.55
N THR A 17 -3.97 -18.03 2.94
CA THR A 17 -4.05 -16.74 2.25
C THR A 17 -2.88 -15.84 2.63
N SER A 18 -2.62 -14.83 1.80
CA SER A 18 -1.60 -13.83 2.11
C SER A 18 -2.05 -12.42 1.76
N ALA A 19 -1.58 -11.45 2.55
CA ALA A 19 -1.76 -10.04 2.29
C ALA A 19 -0.40 -9.33 2.23
N ALA A 20 -0.37 -8.24 1.49
CA ALA A 20 0.79 -7.39 1.34
C ALA A 20 0.57 -6.09 2.12
N VAL A 21 1.53 -5.72 2.97
CA VAL A 21 1.57 -4.41 3.61
C VAL A 21 2.73 -3.61 3.01
N ARG A 22 2.42 -2.41 2.55
CA ARG A 22 3.38 -1.45 2.00
C ARG A 22 3.41 -0.21 2.86
N ILE A 23 4.60 0.15 3.34
CA ILE A 23 4.82 1.34 4.15
C ILE A 23 5.88 2.19 3.44
N PRO A 24 5.62 3.48 3.18
CA PRO A 24 6.63 4.39 2.68
C PRO A 24 7.88 4.39 3.56
N SER A 25 9.06 4.40 2.94
CA SER A 25 10.32 4.57 3.65
C SER A 25 10.37 5.96 4.29
N PRO A 26 11.03 6.14 5.45
CA PRO A 26 11.25 7.47 6.04
C PRO A 26 11.94 8.47 5.11
N ALA A 27 12.69 7.99 4.11
CA ALA A 27 13.34 8.83 3.11
C ALA A 27 12.40 9.30 1.98
N THR A 28 11.13 8.89 1.99
CA THR A 28 10.14 9.26 0.97
C THR A 28 9.71 10.70 1.16
N LYS A 29 9.81 11.51 0.10
CA LYS A 29 9.21 12.85 0.09
C LYS A 29 7.69 12.71 -0.10
N PHE A 30 6.92 13.44 0.70
CA PHE A 30 5.45 13.48 0.61
C PHE A 30 4.81 12.08 0.70
N PRO A 31 5.02 11.34 1.81
CA PRO A 31 4.60 9.95 1.93
C PRO A 31 3.08 9.79 1.79
N ASP A 32 2.29 10.72 2.34
CA ASP A 32 0.82 10.65 2.30
C ASP A 32 0.27 10.91 0.90
N GLU A 33 0.82 11.89 0.19
CA GLU A 33 0.50 12.17 -1.21
C GLU A 33 0.85 10.97 -2.08
N LYS A 34 2.02 10.37 -1.88
CA LYS A 34 2.44 9.15 -2.58
C LYS A 34 1.42 8.02 -2.38
N VAL A 35 1.04 7.73 -1.14
CA VAL A 35 0.06 6.67 -0.83
C VAL A 35 -1.29 6.99 -1.50
N ARG A 36 -1.76 8.23 -1.40
CA ARG A 36 -2.99 8.69 -2.06
C ARG A 36 -2.94 8.45 -3.58
N TYR A 37 -1.84 8.79 -4.23
CA TYR A 37 -1.68 8.59 -5.67
C TYR A 37 -1.60 7.11 -6.07
N GLU A 38 -0.90 6.28 -5.30
CA GLU A 38 -0.83 4.83 -5.56
C GLU A 38 -2.23 4.19 -5.48
N VAL A 39 -3.00 4.54 -4.45
CA VAL A 39 -4.36 4.04 -4.25
C VAL A 39 -5.31 4.53 -5.34
N ALA A 40 -5.29 5.83 -5.65
CA ALA A 40 -6.11 6.41 -6.69
C ALA A 40 -5.82 5.79 -8.06
N THR A 41 -4.54 5.59 -8.40
CA THR A 41 -4.11 4.98 -9.65
C THR A 41 -4.57 3.53 -9.75
N MET A 42 -4.39 2.72 -8.71
CA MET A 42 -4.85 1.32 -8.71
C MET A 42 -6.36 1.23 -8.88
N ARG A 43 -7.14 2.08 -8.20
CA ARG A 43 -8.59 2.16 -8.37
C ARG A 43 -9.00 2.55 -9.79
N TYR A 44 -8.32 3.55 -10.36
CA TYR A 44 -8.57 3.98 -11.72
C TYR A 44 -8.29 2.88 -12.74
N VAL A 45 -7.14 2.20 -12.64
CA VAL A 45 -6.79 1.08 -13.55
C VAL A 45 -7.80 -0.06 -13.43
N ALA A 46 -8.20 -0.44 -12.21
CA ALA A 46 -9.21 -1.47 -11.99
C ALA A 46 -10.58 -1.12 -12.60
N ALA A 47 -10.95 0.16 -12.58
CA ALA A 47 -12.25 0.62 -13.10
C ALA A 47 -12.28 0.76 -14.63
N ASN A 48 -11.13 1.04 -15.26
CA ASN A 48 -11.07 1.43 -16.67
C ASN A 48 -10.38 0.40 -17.58
N THR A 49 -9.83 -0.68 -17.02
CA THR A 49 -9.08 -1.68 -17.78
C THR A 49 -9.33 -3.08 -17.26
N THR A 50 -8.95 -4.10 -18.02
CA THR A 50 -8.91 -5.50 -17.58
C THR A 50 -7.55 -5.91 -17.00
N ILE A 51 -6.62 -4.96 -16.82
CA ILE A 51 -5.30 -5.24 -16.26
C ILE A 51 -5.48 -5.59 -14.78
N PRO A 52 -5.00 -6.77 -14.33
CA PRO A 52 -5.13 -7.14 -12.93
C PRO A 52 -4.26 -6.25 -12.06
N VAL A 53 -4.87 -5.64 -11.04
CA VAL A 53 -4.17 -4.88 -10.00
C VAL A 53 -4.42 -5.48 -8.62
N PRO A 54 -3.52 -5.27 -7.64
CA PRO A 54 -3.75 -5.75 -6.28
C PRO A 54 -5.04 -5.18 -5.67
N LYS A 55 -5.80 -6.02 -4.96
CA LYS A 55 -6.94 -5.59 -4.17
C LYS A 55 -6.46 -4.78 -2.96
N ILE A 56 -6.99 -3.57 -2.80
CA ILE A 56 -6.70 -2.71 -1.65
C ILE A 56 -7.69 -3.05 -0.54
N TYR A 57 -7.20 -3.69 0.53
CA TYR A 57 -8.01 -3.99 1.71
C TYR A 57 -8.19 -2.77 2.61
N HIS A 58 -7.10 -2.04 2.85
CA HIS A 58 -7.09 -0.81 3.63
C HIS A 58 -5.89 0.05 3.23
N TRP A 59 -5.97 1.35 3.47
CA TRP A 59 -4.89 2.33 3.29
C TRP A 59 -5.21 3.55 4.17
N GLY A 60 -4.18 4.32 4.52
CA GLY A 60 -4.31 5.55 5.29
C GLY A 60 -3.01 6.35 5.26
N THR A 61 -3.09 7.55 5.80
CA THR A 61 -2.00 8.49 6.04
C THR A 61 -1.30 8.22 7.37
N ALA A 62 -0.18 8.89 7.63
CA ALA A 62 0.48 8.82 8.93
C ALA A 62 -0.42 9.32 10.09
N GLU A 63 -1.27 10.32 9.86
CA GLU A 63 -2.21 10.84 10.86
C GLU A 63 -3.29 9.81 11.25
N GLU A 64 -3.68 8.95 10.31
CA GLU A 64 -4.68 7.90 10.54
C GLU A 64 -4.08 6.65 11.20
N ASN A 65 -2.76 6.62 11.42
CA ASN A 65 -2.10 5.50 12.07
C ASN A 65 -2.38 5.51 13.59
N PRO A 66 -3.14 4.53 14.13
CA PRO A 66 -3.47 4.50 15.56
C PRO A 66 -2.26 4.30 16.47
N LEU A 67 -1.11 3.88 15.91
CA LEU A 67 0.14 3.71 16.65
C LEU A 67 0.99 4.98 16.69
N GLY A 68 0.62 6.02 15.93
CA GLY A 68 1.40 7.26 15.82
C GLY A 68 2.82 7.07 15.28
N LEU A 69 3.03 6.00 14.49
CA LEU A 69 4.31 5.64 13.86
C LEU A 69 4.43 6.19 12.45
#